data_AF-W7Y5P7-F1
#
_entry.id   AF-W7Y5P7-F1
#
_cell.length_a   1.000
_cell.length_b   1.000
_cell.length_c   1.000
_cell.angle_alpha   90.00
_cell.angle_beta   90.00
_cell.angle_gamma   90.00
#
_symmetry.space_group_name_H-M   'P 1'
#
loop_
_entity.id
_entity.type
_entity.pdbx_description
1 polymer ?
#
loop_
_entity_poly.entity_id
_entity_poly.type
_entity_poly.pdbx_seq_one_letter_code
_entity_poly.pdbx_strand_id
1 'polypeptide(L)'
;MFGGAYAGLAVHAFSNGSSLGNETVVDLTLGFREQFKDLPFAEVLRTSYVISMNGSGDPIIINQAGKVIIYYHDSGETELLADSFEVLVEDNFYEW
;
A
#
# COMPACT_ATOMS: atom_id res chain seq x y z
N MET A 1 -7.20 -9.94 16.96
CA MET A 1 -6.24 -10.05 15.83
C MET A 1 -6.60 -8.96 14.85
N PHE A 2 -5.68 -8.06 14.53
CA PHE A 2 -5.91 -7.03 13.51
C PHE A 2 -5.71 -7.66 12.15
N GLY A 3 -6.63 -7.42 11.23
CA GLY A 3 -6.62 -7.97 9.88
C GLY A 3 -6.85 -6.88 8.85
N GLY A 4 -6.73 -7.24 7.57
CA GLY A 4 -7.01 -6.32 6.48
C GLY A 4 -8.43 -5.78 6.58
N ALA A 5 -8.61 -4.50 6.30
CA ALA A 5 -9.87 -3.80 6.46
C ALA A 5 -10.02 -2.70 5.41
N TYR A 6 -11.24 -2.19 5.27
CA TYR A 6 -11.50 -1.02 4.45
C TYR A 6 -11.53 0.23 5.33
N ALA A 7 -10.73 1.23 4.95
CA ALA A 7 -10.43 2.45 5.69
C ALA A 7 -10.33 3.62 4.71
N GLY A 8 -11.39 3.92 3.96
CA GLY A 8 -11.35 4.80 2.78
C GLY A 8 -10.61 4.19 1.57
N LEU A 9 -9.69 3.26 1.82
CA LEU A 9 -9.02 2.38 0.87
C LEU A 9 -8.93 0.95 1.43
N ALA A 10 -8.72 -0.02 0.54
CA ALA A 10 -8.56 -1.42 0.92
C ALA A 10 -7.16 -1.64 1.51
N VAL A 11 -7.04 -1.81 2.83
CA VAL A 11 -5.77 -2.11 3.49
C VAL A 11 -5.63 -3.62 3.66
N HIS A 12 -4.66 -4.21 2.97
CA HIS A 12 -4.36 -5.63 3.05
C HIS A 12 -3.40 -5.94 4.20
N ALA A 13 -3.60 -7.08 4.86
CA ALA A 13 -2.75 -7.57 5.94
C ALA A 13 -2.37 -9.05 5.70
N PHE A 14 -1.77 -9.70 6.70
CA PHE A 14 -1.47 -11.15 6.65
C PHE A 14 -2.73 -12.02 6.65
N SER A 15 -3.81 -11.52 7.26
CA SER A 15 -5.13 -12.13 7.25
C SER A 15 -6.14 -11.01 7.05
N ASN A 16 -6.93 -11.10 6.00
CA ASN A 16 -7.89 -10.07 5.65
C ASN A 16 -9.24 -10.35 6.33
N GLY A 17 -9.95 -9.28 6.69
CA GLY A 17 -11.36 -9.36 7.03
C GLY A 17 -12.19 -9.82 5.84
N SER A 18 -13.39 -10.34 6.11
CA SER A 18 -14.28 -10.92 5.08
C SER A 18 -14.70 -9.95 3.97
N SER A 19 -14.54 -8.64 4.18
CA SER A 19 -14.84 -7.59 3.22
C SER A 19 -13.75 -7.36 2.17
N LEU A 20 -12.58 -8.00 2.31
CA LEU A 20 -11.47 -7.92 1.36
C LEU A 20 -11.20 -9.28 0.71
N GLY A 21 -10.55 -9.26 -0.45
CA GLY A 21 -10.10 -10.47 -1.13
C GLY A 21 -9.03 -11.25 -0.33
N ASN A 22 -8.68 -12.43 -0.82
CA ASN A 22 -7.70 -13.31 -0.14
C ASN A 22 -6.24 -12.88 -0.35
N GLU A 23 -5.99 -11.91 -1.23
CA GLU A 23 -4.64 -11.41 -1.50
C GLU A 23 -4.07 -10.71 -0.26
N THR A 24 -2.94 -11.19 0.22
CA THR A 24 -2.32 -10.65 1.44
C THR A 24 -1.38 -9.50 1.13
N VAL A 25 -0.96 -8.78 2.18
CA VAL A 25 0.14 -7.81 2.10
C VAL A 25 1.43 -8.43 1.52
N VAL A 26 1.65 -9.73 1.76
CA VAL A 26 2.81 -10.46 1.25
C VAL A 26 2.65 -10.70 -0.26
N ASP A 27 1.49 -11.18 -0.69
CA ASP A 27 1.20 -11.45 -2.10
C ASP A 27 1.32 -10.17 -2.93
N LEU A 28 0.70 -9.08 -2.45
CA LEU A 28 0.82 -7.74 -3.05
C LEU A 28 2.27 -7.30 -3.14
N THR A 29 2.99 -7.33 -2.03
CA THR A 29 4.39 -6.87 -1.99
C THR A 29 5.27 -7.66 -2.95
N LEU A 30 5.12 -8.98 -3.00
CA LEU A 30 5.91 -9.82 -3.91
C LEU A 30 5.51 -9.61 -5.37
N GLY A 31 4.21 -9.48 -5.66
CA GLY A 31 3.70 -9.21 -7.01
C GLY A 31 4.25 -7.90 -7.58
N PHE A 32 4.17 -6.82 -6.81
CA PHE A 32 4.72 -5.53 -7.22
C PHE A 32 6.25 -5.54 -7.32
N ARG A 33 6.97 -6.23 -6.42
CA ARG A 33 8.44 -6.36 -6.56
C ARG A 33 8.83 -7.06 -7.86
N GLU A 34 8.11 -8.10 -8.26
CA GLU A 34 8.37 -8.81 -9.51
C GLU A 34 8.03 -7.94 -10.73
N GLN A 35 6.89 -7.24 -10.69
CA GLN A 35 6.45 -6.36 -11.79
C GLN A 35 7.41 -5.18 -12.03
N PHE A 36 7.97 -4.61 -10.96
CA PHE A 36 8.80 -3.40 -11.03
C PHE A 36 10.31 -3.69 -10.94
N LYS A 37 10.75 -4.95 -10.94
CA LYS A 37 12.15 -5.36 -10.67
C LYS A 37 13.21 -4.68 -11.55
N ASP A 38 12.86 -4.34 -12.79
CA ASP A 38 13.77 -3.74 -13.77
C ASP A 38 13.63 -2.20 -13.85
N LEU A 39 12.81 -1.61 -12.99
CA LEU A 39 12.58 -0.17 -12.92
C LEU A 39 13.31 0.46 -11.73
N PRO A 40 13.66 1.76 -11.77
CA PRO A 40 14.31 2.44 -10.65
C PRO A 40 13.54 2.32 -9.32
N PHE A 41 12.22 2.16 -9.41
CA PHE A 41 11.34 1.97 -8.27
C PHE A 41 11.59 0.67 -7.48
N ALA A 42 12.25 -0.34 -8.08
CA ALA A 42 12.60 -1.58 -7.41
C ALA A 42 13.37 -1.36 -6.10
N GLU A 43 14.25 -0.34 -6.06
CA GLU A 43 15.03 -0.01 -4.86
C GLU A 43 14.13 0.45 -3.70
N VAL A 44 13.08 1.22 -4.00
CA VAL A 44 12.10 1.65 -3.00
C VAL A 44 11.31 0.44 -2.50
N LEU A 45 10.81 -0.41 -3.41
CA LEU A 45 10.03 -1.59 -3.06
C LEU A 45 10.82 -2.62 -2.24
N ARG A 46 12.15 -2.70 -2.41
CA ARG A 46 13.00 -3.66 -1.68
C ARG A 46 12.99 -3.44 -0.18
N THR A 47 12.89 -2.19 0.27
CA THR A 47 12.87 -1.81 1.70
C THR A 47 11.47 -1.43 2.20
N SER A 48 10.44 -1.69 1.40
CA SER A 48 9.06 -1.25 1.65
C SER A 48 8.08 -2.40 1.46
N TYR A 49 6.82 -2.21 1.83
CA TYR A 49 5.75 -3.19 1.60
C TYR A 49 4.47 -2.50 1.12
N VAL A 50 3.73 -3.20 0.25
CA VAL A 50 2.52 -2.70 -0.40
C VAL A 50 1.32 -3.05 0.46
N ILE A 51 0.58 -2.03 0.89
CA ILE A 51 -0.59 -2.19 1.76
C ILE A 51 -1.92 -2.05 1.00
N SER A 52 -1.90 -1.43 -0.17
CA SER A 52 -3.09 -1.17 -0.98
C SER A 52 -2.70 -0.83 -2.42
N MET A 53 -3.70 -0.62 -3.28
CA MET A 53 -3.55 -0.07 -4.61
C MET A 53 -4.73 0.86 -4.92
N ASN A 54 -4.51 1.89 -5.75
CA ASN A 54 -5.61 2.74 -6.22
C ASN A 54 -6.42 2.04 -7.33
N GLY A 55 -7.46 2.71 -7.83
CA GLY A 55 -8.31 2.18 -8.91
C GLY A 55 -7.60 1.97 -10.26
N SER A 56 -6.42 2.56 -10.45
CA SER A 56 -5.57 2.42 -11.63
C SER A 56 -4.52 1.29 -11.49
N GLY A 57 -4.45 0.65 -10.32
CA GLY A 57 -3.44 -0.38 -10.01
C GLY A 57 -2.10 0.18 -9.53
N ASP A 58 -2.03 1.47 -9.18
CA ASP A 58 -0.82 2.07 -8.61
C ASP A 58 -0.63 1.62 -7.15
N PRO A 59 0.55 1.12 -6.77
CA PRO A 59 0.78 0.61 -5.42
C PRO A 59 0.85 1.74 -4.40
N ILE A 60 0.17 1.51 -3.27
CA ILE A 60 0.27 2.32 -2.05
C ILE A 60 1.10 1.56 -1.03
N ILE A 61 2.14 2.20 -0.51
CA ILE A 61 3.28 1.53 0.12
C ILE A 61 3.64 2.23 1.42
N ILE A 62 4.00 1.45 2.43
CA ILE A 62 4.73 1.96 3.60
C ILE A 62 6.22 1.78 3.36
N ASN A 63 6.93 2.91 3.28
CA ASN A 63 8.38 2.89 3.07
C ASN A 63 9.17 2.63 4.36
N GLN A 64 10.49 2.49 4.25
CA GLN A 64 11.37 2.22 5.41
C GLN A 64 11.29 3.30 6.50
N ALA A 65 10.91 4.53 6.17
CA ALA A 65 10.72 5.61 7.13
C ALA A 65 9.34 5.60 7.81
N GLY A 66 8.48 4.63 7.47
CA GLY A 66 7.11 4.52 7.98
C GLY A 66 6.10 5.42 7.27
N LYS A 67 6.52 6.16 6.24
CA LYS A 67 5.64 7.06 5.48
C LYS A 67 4.82 6.28 4.45
N VAL A 68 3.60 6.74 4.21
CA VAL A 68 2.70 6.18 3.19
C VAL A 68 2.87 6.96 1.90
N ILE A 69 3.24 6.26 0.83
CA ILE A 69 3.43 6.85 -0.50
C ILE A 69 2.63 6.08 -1.55
N ILE A 70 2.25 6.76 -2.62
CA ILE A 70 1.78 6.14 -3.86
C ILE A 70 2.85 6.30 -4.95
N TYR A 71 2.99 5.31 -5.81
CA TYR A 71 3.84 5.39 -6.98
C TYR A 71 3.00 5.28 -8.26
N TYR A 72 3.08 6.31 -9.09
CA TYR A 72 2.33 6.36 -10.34
C TYR A 72 3.14 5.69 -11.45
N HIS A 73 2.67 4.55 -11.93
CA HIS A 73 3.43 3.77 -12.91
C HIS A 73 3.57 4.47 -14.28
N ASP A 74 2.63 5.34 -14.62
CA ASP A 74 2.63 6.10 -15.88
C ASP A 74 3.70 7.21 -15.90
N SER A 75 3.87 7.94 -14.80
CA SER A 75 4.81 9.07 -14.71
C SER A 75 6.14 8.70 -14.06
N GLY A 76 6.18 7.61 -13.30
CA GLY A 76 7.33 7.24 -12.46
C GLY A 76 7.50 8.13 -11.22
N GLU A 77 6.51 8.97 -10.92
CA GLU A 77 6.53 9.87 -9.77
C GLU A 77 6.02 9.18 -8.50
N THR A 78 6.47 9.67 -7.35
CA THR A 78 5.95 9.27 -6.04
C THR A 78 5.32 10.46 -5.35
N GLU A 79 4.19 10.22 -4.68
CA GLU A 79 3.50 11.22 -3.87
C GLU A 79 3.39 10.73 -2.43
N LEU A 80 3.59 11.65 -1.48
CA LEU A 80 3.38 11.39 -0.06
C LEU A 80 1.89 11.50 0.26
N LEU A 81 1.27 10.39 0.68
CA LEU A 81 -0.12 10.38 1.11
C LEU A 81 -0.27 10.70 2.60
N ALA A 82 0.64 10.19 3.44
CA ALA A 82 0.63 10.44 4.88
C ALA A 82 2.01 10.23 5.50
N ASP A 83 2.32 10.95 6.59
CA ASP A 83 3.57 10.80 7.33
C ASP A 83 3.67 9.48 8.10
N SER A 84 2.54 8.81 8.36
CA SER A 84 2.47 7.48 8.96
C SER A 84 1.20 6.74 8.53
N PHE A 85 1.18 5.43 8.75
CA PHE A 85 -0.04 4.64 8.53
C PHE A 85 -1.19 5.01 9.48
N GLU A 86 -0.87 5.45 10.70
CA GLU A 86 -1.86 5.96 11.65
C GLU A 86 -2.56 7.21 11.10
N VAL A 87 -1.79 8.20 10.64
CA VAL A 87 -2.33 9.42 10.03
C VAL A 87 -3.18 9.09 8.81
N LEU A 88 -2.75 8.16 7.96
CA LEU A 88 -3.54 7.70 6.81
C LEU A 88 -4.92 7.17 7.24
N VAL A 89 -4.96 6.36 8.30
CA VAL A 89 -6.21 5.79 8.82
C VAL A 89 -7.08 6.90 9.39
N GLU A 90 -6.54 7.79 10.22
CA GLU A 90 -7.28 8.92 10.80
C GLU A 90 -7.89 9.83 9.72
N ASP A 91 -7.14 10.16 8.66
CA ASP A 91 -7.60 11.01 7.57
C ASP A 91 -8.72 10.37 6.72
N ASN A 92 -8.83 9.03 6.75
CA ASN A 92 -9.85 8.29 6.00
C ASN A 92 -11.04 7.82 6.86
N PHE A 93 -10.92 7.84 8.19
CA PHE A 93 -12.00 7.51 9.11
C PHE A 93 -12.63 8.80 9.66
N TYR A 94 -13.71 9.25 9.03
CA TYR A 94 -14.57 10.27 9.63
C TYR A 94 -15.47 9.62 10.70
N GLU A 95 -15.37 10.06 11.96
CA GLU A 95 -16.35 9.72 12.99
C GLU A 95 -17.73 10.21 12.54
N TRP A 96 -18.71 9.31 12.50
CA TRP A 96 -20.11 9.59 12.18
C TRP A 96 -20.99 9.59 13.43
#